data_AF-A0A933EDV0-F1
#
_entry.id   AF-A0A933EDV0-F1
#
_cell.length_a   1.000
_cell.length_b   1.000
_cell.length_c   1.000
_cell.angle_alpha   90.00
_cell.angle_beta   90.00
_cell.angle_gamma   90.00
#
_symmetry.space_group_name_H-M   'P 1'
#
loop_
_entity.id
_entity.type
_entity.pdbx_description
1 polymer ?
#
loop_
_entity_poly.entity_id
_entity_poly.type
_entity_poly.pdbx_seq_one_letter_code
_entity_poly.pdbx_strand_id
1 'polypeptide(L)' 'MREFLSHQGVLFEDRNISEDPRAKAEYAAGGYEYLPVTLIDGQPIFGALIETITQALRA' A
#
# COMPACT_ATOMS: atom_id res chain seq x y z
N MET A 1 -3.88 -6.75 5.90
CA MET A 1 -2.67 -5.96 5.62
C MET A 1 -2.25 -5.11 6.81
N ARG A 2 -3.11 -4.19 7.27
CA ARG A 2 -2.88 -3.32 8.43
C ARG A 2 -2.34 -4.05 9.67
N GLU A 3 -3.01 -5.11 10.10
CA GLU A 3 -2.59 -5.91 11.26
C GLU A 3 -1.23 -6.61 11.05
N PHE A 4 -0.97 -7.11 9.84
CA PHE A 4 0.29 -7.75 9.50
C PHE A 4 1.47 -6.76 9.58
N LEU A 5 1.33 -5.58 8.96
CA LEU A 5 2.36 -4.53 9.00
C LEU A 5 2.60 -4.04 10.43
N SER A 6 1.52 -3.86 11.20
CA SER A 6 1.61 -3.49 12.61
C SER A 6 2.36 -4.55 13.43
N HIS A 7 2.13 -5.84 13.17
CA HIS A 7 2.82 -6.92 13.85
C HIS A 7 4.30 -7.06 13.45
N GLN A 8 4.65 -6.67 12.22
CA GLN A 8 6.05 -6.60 11.76
C GLN A 8 6.78 -5.35 12.28
N GLY A 9 6.11 -4.44 12.99
CA GLY A 9 6.70 -3.18 13.46
C GLY A 9 7.00 -2.20 12.32
N VAL A 10 6.39 -2.39 11.16
CA VAL A 10 6.57 -1.54 9.98
C VAL A 10 5.71 -0.30 10.15
N LEU A 11 6.29 0.88 9.92
CA LEU A 11 5.53 2.12 9.82
C LEU A 11 4.76 2.12 8.50
N PHE A 12 3.44 2.31 8.58
CA PHE A 12 2.60 2.44 7.40
C PHE A 12 1.51 3.48 7.65
N GLU A 13 1.00 4.05 6.55
CA GLU A 13 -0.14 4.95 6.57
C GLU A 13 -1.31 4.31 5.83
N ASP A 14 -2.46 4.24 6.50
CA ASP A 14 -3.72 3.74 5.93
C ASP A 14 -4.54 4.94 5.44
N ARG A 15 -4.73 5.05 4.12
CA ARG A 15 -5.46 6.16 3.50
C ARG A 15 -6.66 5.64 2.72
N ASN A 16 -7.85 6.12 3.10
CA ASN A 16 -9.08 5.80 2.38
C ASN A 16 -9.32 6.84 1.27
N ILE A 17 -9.29 6.41 0.01
CA ILE A 17 -9.52 7.30 -1.14
C ILE A 17 -10.94 7.91 -1.19
N SER A 18 -11.90 7.34 -0.45
CA SER A 18 -13.24 7.92 -0.33
C SER A 18 -13.27 9.13 0.61
N GLU A 19 -12.33 9.19 1.55
CA GLU A 19 -12.28 10.21 2.61
C GLU A 19 -11.11 11.19 2.43
N ASP A 20 -10.01 10.76 1.78
CA ASP A 20 -8.86 11.59 1.45
C ASP A 20 -8.81 11.89 -0.05
N PRO A 21 -9.15 13.13 -0.47
CA PRO A 21 -9.14 13.53 -1.87
C PRO A 21 -7.72 13.58 -2.47
N ARG A 22 -6.67 13.74 -1.65
CA ARG A 22 -5.28 13.67 -2.12
C ARG A 22 -4.90 12.24 -2.44
N ALA A 23 -5.25 11.29 -1.57
CA ALA A 23 -5.04 9.86 -1.83
C ALA A 23 -5.77 9.41 -3.10
N LYS A 24 -6.98 9.93 -3.33
CA LYS A 24 -7.73 9.71 -4.58
C LYS A 24 -7.02 10.28 -5.81
N ALA A 25 -6.46 11.49 -5.71
CA ALA A 25 -5.71 12.11 -6.80
C ALA A 25 -4.42 11.34 -7.10
N GLU A 26 -3.69 10.91 -6.08
CA GLU A 26 -2.50 10.05 -6.24
C GLU A 26 -2.87 8.70 -6.85
N TYR A 27 -4.00 8.12 -6.45
CA TYR A 27 -4.49 6.87 -7.03
C TYR A 27 -4.78 7.02 -8.53
N ALA A 28 -5.50 8.09 -8.90
CA ALA A 28 -5.83 8.38 -10.30
C ALA A 28 -4.60 8.70 -11.14
N ALA A 29 -3.63 9.45 -10.58
CA ALA A 29 -2.39 9.80 -11.26
C ALA A 29 -1.44 8.60 -11.44
N GLY A 30 -1.46 7.66 -10.49
CA GLY A 30 -0.65 6.44 -10.55
C GLY A 30 -1.13 5.39 -11.56
N GLY A 31 -2.30 5.60 -12.18
CA GLY A 31 -2.87 4.66 -13.15
C GLY A 31 -3.26 3.32 -12.56
N TYR A 32 -3.53 3.25 -11.25
CA TYR A 32 -3.89 1.99 -10.59
C TYR A 32 -5.30 1.55 -11.00
N GLU A 33 -5.43 0.27 -11.33
CA GLU A 33 -6.69 -0.30 -11.80
C GLU A 33 -7.47 -1.04 -10.69
N TYR A 34 -6.83 -1.34 -9.55
CA TYR A 34 -7.39 -2.19 -8.50
C TYR A 34 -7.10 -1.68 -7.09
N LEU A 35 -8.05 -1.93 -6.18
CA LEU A 35 -7.90 -1.72 -4.73
C LEU A 35 -7.87 -3.07 -4.00
N PRO A 36 -7.18 -3.18 -2.85
CA PRO A 36 -6.33 -2.17 -2.23
C PRO A 36 -4.96 -2.02 -2.94
N VAL A 37 -4.40 -0.80 -2.95
CA VAL A 37 -3.04 -0.52 -3.44
C VAL A 37 -2.10 -0.40 -2.26
N THR A 38 -1.01 -1.15 -2.28
CA THR A 38 0.08 -1.03 -1.30
C THR A 38 1.28 -0.39 -1.98
N LEU A 39 1.80 0.68 -1.39
CA LEU A 39 3.00 1.37 -1.84
C LEU A 39 4.12 1.10 -0.83
N ILE A 40 5.28 0.66 -1.30
CA ILE A 40 6.51 0.52 -0.51
C ILE A 40 7.56 1.42 -1.16
N ASP A 41 8.13 2.37 -0.42
CA ASP A 41 9.07 3.38 -0.95
C ASP A 41 8.55 4.11 -2.21
N GLY A 42 7.24 4.37 -2.25
CA GLY A 42 6.57 5.01 -3.40
C GLY A 42 6.39 4.12 -4.63
N GLN A 43 6.76 2.84 -4.56
CA GLN A 43 6.56 1.87 -5.63
C GLN A 43 5.30 1.03 -5.37
N PRO A 44 4.39 0.89 -6.36
CA PRO A 44 3.20 0.06 -6.21
C PRO A 44 3.53 -1.43 -6.23
N ILE A 45 3.02 -2.15 -5.24
CA ILE A 45 3.10 -3.61 -5.18
C ILE A 45 1.74 -4.16 -5.60
N PHE A 46 1.69 -4.66 -6.83
CA PHE A 46 0.49 -5.29 -7.39
C PHE A 46 0.32 -6.71 -6.84
N GLY A 47 -0.92 -7.11 -6.57
CA GLY A 47 -1.21 -8.48 -6.09
C GLY A 47 -0.61 -8.75 -4.72
N ALA A 48 -0.78 -7.81 -3.78
CA ALA A 48 -0.22 -7.77 -2.44
C ALA A 48 -0.55 -9.02 -1.59
N LEU A 49 0.12 -10.13 -1.89
CA LEU A 49 0.25 -11.30 -1.03
C LEU A 49 1.24 -10.94 0.07
N ILE A 50 0.97 -11.46 1.28
CA ILE A 50 1.81 -11.28 2.46
C ILE A 50 3.27 -11.64 2.15
N GLU A 51 3.50 -12.66 1.31
CA GLU A 51 4.83 -13.11 0.90
C GLU A 51 5.61 -12.03 0.13
N THR A 52 5.01 -11.38 -0.86
CA THR A 52 5.66 -10.33 -1.66
C THR A 52 6.07 -9.14 -0.79
N ILE A 53 5.20 -8.75 0.15
CA ILE A 53 5.49 -7.65 1.07
C ILE A 53 6.55 -8.05 2.08
N THR A 54 6.52 -9.28 2.57
CA THR A 54 7.56 -9.81 3.46
C THR A 54 8.92 -9.83 2.78
N GLN A 55 8.99 -10.16 1.48
CA GLN A 55 10.24 -10.11 0.71
C GLN A 55 10.70 -8.66 0.48
N ALA A 56 9.80 -7.75 0.10
CA ALA A 56 10.13 -6.35 -0.11
C ALA A 56 10.63 -5.65 1.17
N LEU A 57 10.08 -5.99 2.34
CA LEU A 57 10.52 -5.41 3.62
C LEU A 57 11.86 -5.96 4.14
N ARG A 58 12.37 -7.06 3.57
CA ARG A 58 13.64 -7.68 3.95
C ARG A 58 14.81 -7.28 3.05
N ALA A 59 14.52 -6.70 1.89
CA ALA A 59 15.51 -6.23 0.92
C ALA A 59 16.06 -4.86 1.34
#